data_AF-E6TN93-F1
#
_entry.id   AF-E6TN93-F1
#
_cell.length_a   1.000
_cell.length_b   1.000
_cell.length_c   1.000
_cell.angle_alpha   90.00
_cell.angle_beta   90.00
_cell.angle_gamma   90.00
#
_symmetry.space_group_name_H-M   'P 1'
#
loop_
_entity.id
_entity.type
_entity.pdbx_description
1 polymer ?
#
loop_
_entity_poly.entity_id
_entity_poly.type
_entity_poly.pdbx_seq_one_letter_code
_entity_poly.pdbx_strand_id
1 'polypeptide(L)'
;MSVNEVIVSSTAADAEAVETIKSHHAQLAGSLAALTEAMLAAAERGGDVEATRAATVRFVSEELLPHAVAEEDALYPAAARDDRARPLIESMIAAHRVIGVLAERIRSEPSGLRAAAAAEALRVIFDAHLADENDRILPLVAADPGVSLAEVTHGMHELLGHQAHADAAGHACGCGAVDTGDPVLDVREVPHSIRHATVFGAFDAVEAGHALILVAHHDPIPLLQQLHDRTGGRIRVDYQERGPEAWRLRLTKL
;
A
#
# COMPACT_ATOMS: atom_id res chain seq x y z
N MET A 1 6.48 -25.03 -16.92
CA MET A 1 5.61 -25.99 -16.19
C MET A 1 5.24 -25.32 -14.89
N SER A 2 4.00 -24.82 -14.77
CA SER A 2 3.52 -24.25 -13.53
C SER A 2 3.07 -25.43 -12.66
N VAL A 3 3.86 -25.75 -11.65
CA VAL A 3 3.41 -26.61 -10.57
C VAL A 3 2.42 -25.73 -9.80
N ASN A 4 1.15 -26.10 -9.83
CA ASN A 4 0.18 -25.66 -8.83
C ASN A 4 0.67 -26.23 -7.50
N GLU A 5 1.66 -25.57 -6.90
CA GLU A 5 2.07 -25.86 -5.54
C GLU A 5 0.95 -25.28 -4.67
N VAL A 6 -0.01 -26.13 -4.35
CA VAL A 6 -0.95 -25.86 -3.26
C VAL A 6 -0.07 -25.69 -2.03
N ILE A 7 0.15 -24.43 -1.62
CA ILE A 7 0.86 -24.11 -0.40
C ILE A 7 -0.01 -24.66 0.73
N VAL A 8 0.41 -25.79 1.29
CA VAL A 8 -0.24 -26.38 2.44
C VAL A 8 0.27 -25.60 3.65
N SER A 9 -0.55 -24.66 4.14
CA SER A 9 -0.28 -24.06 5.44
C SER A 9 -0.26 -25.16 6.51
N SER A 10 0.64 -25.03 7.48
CA SER A 10 0.74 -25.99 8.58
C SER A 10 -0.55 -26.04 9.41
N THR A 11 -1.27 -24.91 9.53
CA THR A 11 -2.57 -24.81 10.19
C THR A 11 -3.57 -23.89 9.44
N ALA A 12 -4.85 -23.95 9.83
CA ALA A 12 -5.87 -23.02 9.33
C ALA A 12 -5.65 -21.57 9.82
N ALA A 13 -5.11 -21.41 11.03
CA ALA A 13 -4.75 -20.10 11.57
C ALA A 13 -3.59 -19.48 10.76
N ASP A 14 -2.62 -20.28 10.32
CA ASP A 14 -1.53 -19.78 9.47
C ASP A 14 -2.02 -19.41 8.06
N ALA A 15 -2.99 -20.12 7.50
CA ALA A 15 -3.63 -19.71 6.25
C ALA A 15 -4.34 -18.35 6.38
N GLU A 16 -5.06 -18.13 7.48
CA GLU A 16 -5.70 -16.84 7.75
C GLU A 16 -4.67 -15.72 7.98
N ALA A 17 -3.56 -16.03 8.64
CA ALA A 17 -2.45 -15.10 8.82
C ALA A 17 -1.82 -14.71 7.46
N VAL A 18 -1.60 -15.66 6.55
CA VAL A 18 -1.10 -15.36 5.19
C VAL A 18 -2.03 -14.37 4.47
N GLU A 19 -3.34 -14.63 4.46
CA GLU A 19 -4.28 -13.73 3.79
C GLU A 19 -4.35 -12.34 4.44
N THR A 20 -4.23 -12.29 5.78
CA THR A 20 -4.18 -11.02 6.53
C THR A 20 -2.94 -10.20 6.15
N ILE A 21 -1.76 -10.83 6.10
CA ILE A 21 -0.51 -10.17 5.69
C ILE A 21 -0.62 -9.69 4.24
N LYS A 22 -1.07 -10.54 3.32
CA LYS A 22 -1.21 -10.17 1.89
C LYS A 22 -2.19 -9.02 1.71
N SER A 23 -3.27 -8.98 2.48
CA SER A 23 -4.20 -7.85 2.51
C SER A 23 -3.51 -6.59 3.04
N HIS A 24 -2.72 -6.67 4.11
CA HIS A 24 -1.98 -5.53 4.63
C HIS A 24 -0.96 -4.99 3.62
N HIS A 25 -0.18 -5.86 2.99
CA HIS A 25 0.78 -5.50 1.93
C HIS A 25 0.11 -4.79 0.77
N ALA A 26 -1.05 -5.30 0.33
CA ALA A 26 -1.82 -4.68 -0.72
C ALA A 26 -2.36 -3.29 -0.32
N GLN A 27 -2.70 -3.08 0.96
CA GLN A 27 -3.08 -1.77 1.48
C GLN A 27 -1.88 -0.81 1.43
N LEU A 28 -0.70 -1.20 1.92
CA LEU A 28 0.52 -0.40 1.86
C LEU A 28 0.88 -0.01 0.41
N ALA A 29 0.84 -0.98 -0.51
CA ALA A 29 1.11 -0.75 -1.92
C ALA A 29 0.10 0.22 -2.55
N GLY A 30 -1.19 0.08 -2.24
CA GLY A 30 -2.24 0.98 -2.69
C GLY A 30 -2.05 2.42 -2.21
N SER A 31 -1.73 2.60 -0.92
CA SER A 31 -1.42 3.92 -0.34
C SER A 31 -0.23 4.57 -1.05
N LEU A 32 0.87 3.82 -1.20
CA LEU A 32 2.08 4.32 -1.84
C LEU A 32 1.85 4.70 -3.32
N ALA A 33 1.07 3.90 -4.05
CA ALA A 33 0.71 4.17 -5.43
C ALA A 33 -0.09 5.48 -5.56
N ALA A 34 -1.11 5.69 -4.73
CA ALA A 34 -1.92 6.91 -4.76
C ALA A 34 -1.09 8.17 -4.42
N LEU A 35 -0.22 8.08 -3.41
CA LEU A 35 0.67 9.17 -3.00
C LEU A 35 1.69 9.52 -4.09
N THR A 36 2.28 8.51 -4.71
CA THR A 36 3.24 8.67 -5.80
C THR A 36 2.60 9.30 -7.03
N GLU A 37 1.42 8.83 -7.42
CA GLU A 37 0.65 9.40 -8.53
C GLU A 37 0.28 10.86 -8.26
N ALA A 38 -0.13 11.19 -7.03
CA ALA A 38 -0.42 12.57 -6.64
C ALA A 38 0.82 13.48 -6.77
N MET A 39 2.00 13.00 -6.36
CA MET A 39 3.27 13.72 -6.53
C MET A 39 3.63 13.92 -8.02
N LEU A 40 3.51 12.87 -8.84
CA LEU A 40 3.79 12.92 -10.27
C LEU A 40 2.85 13.91 -10.98
N ALA A 41 1.54 13.79 -10.74
CA ALA A 41 0.55 14.68 -11.31
C ALA A 41 0.79 16.16 -10.89
N ALA A 42 1.18 16.41 -9.64
CA ALA A 42 1.57 17.75 -9.20
C ALA A 42 2.81 18.27 -9.94
N ALA A 43 3.83 17.43 -10.13
CA ALA A 43 5.06 17.79 -10.83
C ALA A 43 4.82 18.07 -12.33
N GLU A 44 4.02 17.24 -13.01
CA GLU A 44 3.70 17.39 -14.44
C GLU A 44 2.99 18.71 -14.75
N ARG A 45 2.12 19.16 -13.84
CA ARG A 45 1.42 20.44 -13.96
C ARG A 45 2.29 21.65 -13.62
N GLY A 46 3.55 21.44 -13.22
CA GLY A 46 4.41 22.50 -12.68
C GLY A 46 3.88 23.10 -11.37
N GLY A 47 3.05 22.34 -10.65
CA GLY A 47 2.46 22.73 -9.37
C GLY A 47 3.42 22.52 -8.20
N ASP A 48 2.99 22.95 -7.01
CA ASP A 48 3.71 22.69 -5.77
C ASP A 48 3.53 21.22 -5.36
N VAL A 49 4.64 20.47 -5.29
CA VAL A 49 4.64 19.07 -4.87
C VAL A 49 4.75 18.92 -3.36
N GLU A 50 5.04 19.98 -2.61
CA GLU A 50 5.46 19.89 -1.21
C GLU A 50 4.36 19.30 -0.31
N ALA A 51 3.08 19.60 -0.57
CA ALA A 51 1.98 18.99 0.16
C ALA A 51 1.92 17.46 -0.06
N THR A 52 1.94 17.02 -1.33
CA THR A 52 1.94 15.58 -1.68
C THR A 52 3.22 14.87 -1.20
N ARG A 53 4.35 15.58 -1.21
CA ARG A 53 5.62 15.09 -0.69
C ARG A 53 5.55 14.88 0.82
N ALA A 54 5.02 15.85 1.58
CA ALA A 54 4.86 15.74 3.02
C ALA A 54 3.95 14.57 3.40
N ALA A 55 2.85 14.37 2.67
CA ALA A 55 1.97 13.22 2.85
C ALA A 55 2.71 11.89 2.56
N THR A 56 3.50 11.83 1.48
CA THR A 56 4.30 10.66 1.13
C THR A 56 5.36 10.34 2.18
N VAL A 57 6.10 11.35 2.64
CA VAL A 57 7.14 11.19 3.68
C VAL A 57 6.51 10.68 4.96
N ARG A 58 5.36 11.24 5.38
CA ARG A 58 4.62 10.81 6.57
C ARG A 58 4.25 9.33 6.49
N PHE A 59 3.56 8.92 5.42
CA PHE A 59 3.19 7.51 5.19
C PHE A 59 4.39 6.58 5.23
N VAL A 60 5.47 6.94 4.51
CA VAL A 60 6.67 6.09 4.47
C VAL A 60 7.32 5.96 5.85
N SER A 61 7.38 7.05 6.63
CA SER A 61 8.02 7.02 7.95
C SER A 61 7.18 6.40 9.06
N GLU A 62 5.85 6.52 8.98
CA GLU A 62 4.93 6.12 10.05
C GLU A 62 4.32 4.74 9.82
N GLU A 63 4.26 4.26 8.57
CA GLU A 63 3.63 2.98 8.22
C GLU A 63 4.61 2.04 7.52
N LEU A 64 5.20 2.44 6.39
CA LEU A 64 5.99 1.53 5.55
C LEU A 64 7.31 1.10 6.20
N LEU A 65 8.12 2.04 6.69
CA LEU A 65 9.41 1.70 7.31
C LEU A 65 9.25 0.93 8.63
N PRO A 66 8.29 1.27 9.53
CA PRO A 66 8.00 0.44 10.69
C PRO A 66 7.58 -0.99 10.33
N HIS A 67 6.78 -1.16 9.27
CA HIS A 67 6.41 -2.48 8.75
C HIS A 67 7.64 -3.30 8.31
N ALA A 68 8.53 -2.69 7.51
CA ALA A 68 9.78 -3.32 7.08
C ALA A 68 10.68 -3.76 8.26
N VAL A 69 10.75 -2.94 9.32
CA VAL A 69 11.49 -3.30 10.54
C VAL A 69 10.83 -4.48 11.26
N ALA A 70 9.50 -4.49 11.36
CA ALA A 70 8.77 -5.59 11.99
C ALA A 70 9.00 -6.92 11.25
N GLU A 71 9.12 -6.90 9.92
CA GLU A 71 9.46 -8.08 9.12
C GLU A 71 10.88 -8.56 9.36
N GLU A 72 11.85 -7.65 9.42
CA GLU A 72 13.24 -7.98 9.75
C GLU A 72 13.38 -8.58 11.15
N ASP A 73 12.58 -8.12 12.11
CA ASP A 73 12.60 -8.60 13.49
C ASP A 73 11.86 -9.94 13.68
N ALA A 74 10.82 -10.21 12.90
CA ALA A 74 9.93 -11.35 13.11
C ALA A 74 9.89 -12.35 11.94
N LEU A 75 9.51 -11.91 10.74
CA LEU A 75 9.26 -12.79 9.59
C LEU A 75 10.55 -13.37 9.00
N TYR A 76 11.58 -12.55 8.81
CA TYR A 76 12.83 -12.96 8.16
C TYR A 76 13.65 -13.95 8.98
N PRO A 77 13.77 -13.82 10.32
CA PRO A 77 14.39 -14.85 11.15
C PRO A 77 13.68 -16.20 11.05
N ALA A 78 12.35 -16.20 10.96
CA ALA A 78 11.57 -17.41 10.77
C ALA A 78 11.85 -18.06 9.39
N ALA A 79 11.87 -17.28 8.33
CA ALA A 79 12.18 -17.77 6.99
C ALA A 79 13.64 -18.26 6.84
N ALA A 80 14.59 -17.60 7.50
CA ALA A 80 16.02 -17.95 7.45
C ALA A 80 16.40 -19.27 8.16
N ARG A 81 15.42 -19.96 8.76
CA ARG A 81 15.53 -21.34 9.25
C ARG A 81 15.73 -22.33 8.10
N ASP A 82 15.19 -22.03 6.91
CA ASP A 82 15.52 -22.76 5.68
C ASP A 82 16.77 -22.17 5.04
N ASP A 83 17.85 -22.96 4.97
CA ASP A 83 19.11 -22.55 4.36
C ASP A 83 18.95 -22.08 2.89
N ARG A 84 17.94 -22.59 2.18
CA ARG A 84 17.65 -22.22 0.78
C ARG A 84 17.08 -20.81 0.65
N ALA A 85 16.42 -20.30 1.69
CA ALA A 85 15.82 -18.98 1.70
C ALA A 85 16.81 -17.87 2.08
N ARG A 86 17.93 -18.19 2.74
CA ARG A 86 18.89 -17.19 3.24
C ARG A 86 19.37 -16.16 2.20
N PRO A 87 19.76 -16.56 0.98
CA PRO A 87 20.18 -15.57 -0.03
C PRO A 87 19.05 -14.60 -0.43
N LEU A 88 17.80 -15.08 -0.45
CA LEU A 88 16.64 -14.23 -0.70
C LEU A 88 16.42 -13.27 0.46
N ILE A 89 16.48 -13.74 1.71
CA ILE A 89 16.34 -12.89 2.91
C ILE A 89 17.42 -11.80 2.96
N GLU A 90 18.67 -12.12 2.64
CA GLU A 90 19.74 -11.12 2.52
C GLU A 90 19.43 -10.06 1.45
N SER A 91 18.86 -10.48 0.32
CA SER A 91 18.40 -9.58 -0.74
C SER A 91 17.23 -8.70 -0.29
N MET A 92 16.29 -9.22 0.50
CA MET A 92 15.15 -8.47 1.04
C MET A 92 15.58 -7.40 2.03
N ILE A 93 16.50 -7.72 2.95
CA ILE A 93 17.11 -6.74 3.86
C ILE A 93 17.86 -5.67 3.07
N ALA A 94 18.53 -6.04 1.97
CA ALA A 94 19.15 -5.07 1.08
C ALA A 94 18.11 -4.18 0.38
N ALA A 95 16.95 -4.72 -0.02
CA ALA A 95 15.84 -3.96 -0.58
C ALA A 95 15.27 -2.96 0.43
N HIS A 96 15.07 -3.34 1.70
CA HIS A 96 14.67 -2.42 2.78
C HIS A 96 15.64 -1.25 2.94
N ARG A 97 16.95 -1.50 2.85
CA ARG A 97 17.95 -0.42 2.88
C ARG A 97 17.81 0.52 1.69
N VAL A 98 17.53 0.01 0.50
CA VAL A 98 17.27 0.82 -0.70
C VAL A 98 16.00 1.66 -0.52
N ILE A 99 14.93 1.06 0.02
CA ILE A 99 13.68 1.76 0.35
C ILE A 99 13.96 2.89 1.34
N GLY A 100 14.74 2.66 2.40
CA GLY A 100 15.13 3.70 3.36
C GLY A 100 15.94 4.84 2.74
N VAL A 101 16.86 4.54 1.81
CA VAL A 101 17.62 5.55 1.06
C VAL A 101 16.69 6.38 0.17
N LEU A 102 15.73 5.73 -0.52
CA LEU A 102 14.76 6.42 -1.35
C LEU A 102 13.81 7.28 -0.50
N ALA A 103 13.39 6.81 0.67
CA ALA A 103 12.58 7.56 1.62
C ALA A 103 13.28 8.87 2.04
N GLU A 104 14.56 8.80 2.41
CA GLU A 104 15.34 9.98 2.75
C GLU A 104 15.54 10.90 1.54
N ARG A 105 15.69 10.34 0.33
CA ARG A 105 15.78 11.13 -0.90
C ARG A 105 14.48 11.89 -1.17
N ILE A 106 13.32 11.24 -1.02
CA ILE A 106 12.02 11.91 -1.15
C ILE A 106 11.96 13.08 -0.17
N ARG A 107 12.40 12.91 1.08
CA ARG A 107 12.39 13.95 2.12
C ARG A 107 13.34 15.12 1.88
N SER A 108 14.54 14.87 1.36
CA SER A 108 15.62 15.87 1.34
C SER A 108 15.91 16.49 -0.02
N GLU A 109 15.47 15.88 -1.12
CA GLU A 109 15.75 16.36 -2.48
C GLU A 109 15.15 17.76 -2.74
N PRO A 110 15.94 18.77 -3.16
CA PRO A 110 15.42 20.12 -3.40
C PRO A 110 14.49 20.22 -4.60
N SER A 111 14.67 19.35 -5.61
CA SER A 111 13.85 19.35 -6.81
C SER A 111 12.60 18.50 -6.61
N GLY A 112 11.42 19.13 -6.70
CA GLY A 112 10.15 18.42 -6.58
C GLY A 112 9.96 17.28 -7.60
N LEU A 113 10.39 17.51 -8.85
CA LEU A 113 10.39 16.48 -9.89
C LEU A 113 11.29 15.29 -9.53
N ARG A 114 12.48 15.55 -8.97
CA ARG A 114 13.38 14.46 -8.54
C ARG A 114 12.87 13.75 -7.29
N ALA A 115 12.17 14.45 -6.40
CA ALA A 115 11.49 13.83 -5.26
C ALA A 115 10.36 12.90 -5.74
N ALA A 116 9.56 13.32 -6.72
CA ALA A 116 8.53 12.48 -7.34
C ALA A 116 9.13 11.26 -8.05
N ALA A 117 10.26 11.44 -8.77
CA ALA A 117 10.99 10.31 -9.36
C ALA A 117 11.55 9.35 -8.32
N ALA A 118 11.97 9.84 -7.14
CA ALA A 118 12.40 8.99 -6.03
C ALA A 118 11.22 8.22 -5.40
N ALA A 119 10.03 8.84 -5.31
CA ALA A 119 8.80 8.17 -4.87
C ALA A 119 8.40 7.05 -5.84
N GLU A 120 8.48 7.30 -7.15
CA GLU A 120 8.22 6.27 -8.16
C GLU A 120 9.24 5.12 -8.10
N ALA A 121 10.52 5.42 -7.90
CA ALA A 121 11.53 4.39 -7.67
C ALA A 121 11.24 3.58 -6.40
N LEU A 122 10.76 4.22 -5.32
CA LEU A 122 10.38 3.55 -4.07
C LEU A 122 9.19 2.62 -4.30
N ARG A 123 8.16 3.08 -5.01
CA ARG A 123 7.01 2.27 -5.39
C ARG A 123 7.42 1.03 -6.16
N VAL A 124 8.25 1.18 -7.20
CA VAL A 124 8.70 0.06 -8.03
C VAL A 124 9.51 -0.98 -7.24
N ILE A 125 10.46 -0.55 -6.40
CA ILE A 125 11.22 -1.51 -5.58
C ILE A 125 10.35 -2.17 -4.53
N PHE A 126 9.39 -1.44 -3.93
CA PHE A 126 8.45 -1.97 -2.94
C PHE A 126 7.52 -3.01 -3.57
N ASP A 127 6.98 -2.77 -4.77
CA ASP A 127 6.15 -3.74 -5.48
C ASP A 127 6.92 -5.03 -5.80
N ALA A 128 8.18 -4.92 -6.23
CA ALA A 128 9.05 -6.07 -6.49
C ALA A 128 9.37 -6.85 -5.21
N HIS A 129 9.65 -6.12 -4.12
CA HIS A 129 9.88 -6.67 -2.79
C HIS A 129 8.64 -7.43 -2.28
N LEU A 130 7.45 -6.85 -2.38
CA LEU A 130 6.20 -7.51 -1.98
C LEU A 130 5.92 -8.78 -2.80
N ALA A 131 6.29 -8.81 -4.08
CA ALA A 131 6.14 -10.01 -4.89
C ALA A 131 7.03 -11.15 -4.38
N ASP A 132 8.28 -10.87 -4.02
CA ASP A 132 9.16 -11.87 -3.42
C ASP A 132 8.66 -12.33 -2.05
N GLU A 133 8.17 -11.42 -1.23
CA GLU A 133 7.66 -11.77 0.09
C GLU A 133 6.38 -12.60 0.01
N ASN A 134 5.38 -12.14 -0.74
CA ASN A 134 4.06 -12.77 -0.81
C ASN A 134 4.08 -14.13 -1.49
N ASP A 135 4.94 -14.31 -2.51
CA ASP A 135 4.92 -15.51 -3.35
C ASP A 135 6.05 -16.49 -3.02
N ARG A 136 7.07 -16.07 -2.25
CA ARG A 136 8.22 -16.93 -1.91
C ARG A 136 8.44 -17.06 -0.40
N ILE A 137 8.43 -15.97 0.35
CA ILE A 137 8.76 -15.98 1.79
C ILE A 137 7.57 -16.43 2.63
N LEU A 138 6.40 -15.81 2.47
CA LEU A 138 5.21 -16.16 3.25
C LEU A 138 4.81 -17.64 3.08
N PRO A 139 4.80 -18.22 1.86
CA PRO A 139 4.52 -19.64 1.70
C PRO A 139 5.51 -20.55 2.41
N LEU A 140 6.79 -20.17 2.41
CA LEU A 140 7.86 -20.93 3.04
C LEU A 140 7.67 -20.96 4.56
N VAL A 141 7.39 -19.81 5.18
CA VAL A 141 7.14 -19.72 6.62
C VAL A 141 5.84 -20.44 7.00
N ALA A 142 4.76 -20.25 6.23
CA ALA A 142 3.48 -20.90 6.49
C ALA A 142 3.52 -22.44 6.37
N ALA A 143 4.47 -22.98 5.58
CA ALA A 143 4.64 -24.41 5.40
C ALA A 143 5.55 -25.06 6.47
N ASP A 144 6.29 -24.29 7.29
CA ASP A 144 7.16 -24.82 8.34
C ASP A 144 6.32 -25.23 9.57
N PRO A 145 6.24 -26.53 9.93
CA PRO A 145 5.50 -26.97 11.12
C PRO A 145 6.15 -26.55 12.44
N GLY A 146 7.40 -26.08 12.42
CA GLY A 146 8.14 -25.57 13.57
C GLY A 146 7.96 -24.07 13.80
N VAL A 147 7.16 -23.38 12.98
CA VAL A 147 6.86 -21.95 13.09
C VAL A 147 5.35 -21.73 13.05
N SER A 148 4.85 -20.87 13.92
CA SER A 148 3.47 -20.36 13.85
C SER A 148 3.50 -18.96 13.23
N LEU A 149 3.02 -18.83 11.99
CA LEU A 149 2.96 -17.53 11.31
C LEU A 149 1.95 -16.61 12.02
N ALA A 150 0.88 -17.17 12.56
CA ALA A 150 -0.06 -16.43 13.41
C ALA A 150 0.62 -15.80 14.65
N GLU A 151 1.58 -16.47 15.28
CA GLU A 151 2.33 -15.90 16.40
C GLU A 151 3.36 -14.86 15.95
N VAL A 152 4.07 -15.14 14.83
CA VAL A 152 5.04 -14.20 14.22
C VAL A 152 4.36 -12.87 13.89
N THR A 153 3.18 -12.91 13.27
CA THR A 153 2.42 -11.71 12.90
C THR A 153 1.78 -10.99 14.08
N HIS A 154 1.35 -11.71 15.12
CA HIS A 154 0.85 -11.07 16.33
C HIS A 154 1.93 -10.16 16.97
N GLY A 155 3.19 -10.63 17.01
CA GLY A 155 4.32 -9.82 17.47
C GLY A 155 4.55 -8.57 16.62
N MET A 156 4.32 -8.62 15.30
CA MET A 156 4.42 -7.45 14.42
C MET A 156 3.34 -6.41 14.74
N HIS A 157 2.10 -6.82 14.99
CA HIS A 157 1.03 -5.87 15.36
C HIS A 157 1.21 -5.25 16.76
N GLU A 158 1.84 -5.95 17.72
CA GLU A 158 2.21 -5.35 19.01
C GLU A 158 3.32 -4.30 18.84
N LEU A 159 4.27 -4.51 17.91
CA LEU A 159 5.33 -3.55 17.58
C LEU A 159 4.81 -2.33 16.81
N LEU A 160 3.80 -2.52 15.95
CA LEU A 160 3.14 -1.47 15.17
C LEU A 160 1.99 -0.78 15.94
N GLY A 161 1.61 -1.33 17.10
CA GLY A 161 0.44 -0.90 17.85
C GLY A 161 0.73 0.27 18.79
N HIS A 162 0.56 1.51 18.34
CA HIS A 162 -0.16 2.61 19.02
C HIS A 162 -0.09 3.91 18.19
N GLN A 163 -0.95 4.06 17.17
CA GLN A 163 -1.49 5.37 16.78
C GLN A 163 -2.94 5.24 16.32
N ALA A 164 -3.83 5.13 17.31
CA ALA A 164 -5.24 5.44 17.13
C ALA A 164 -5.49 6.86 17.68
N HIS A 165 -5.97 7.73 16.78
CA HIS A 165 -6.56 9.05 17.01
C HIS A 165 -5.62 10.19 17.43
N ALA A 166 -5.09 10.91 16.43
CA ALA A 166 -4.78 12.33 16.56
C ALA A 166 -5.88 13.15 15.87
N ASP A 167 -6.60 13.93 16.67
CA ASP A 167 -7.59 14.91 16.22
C ASP A 167 -6.97 15.88 15.21
N ALA A 168 -7.41 15.79 13.95
CA ALA A 168 -7.09 16.77 12.93
C ALA A 168 -7.97 18.02 13.15
N ALA A 169 -7.41 19.02 13.82
CA ALA A 169 -7.95 20.37 13.85
C ALA A 169 -8.06 20.90 12.41
N GLY A 170 -9.29 21.14 11.97
CA GLY A 170 -9.61 21.58 10.62
C GLY A 170 -8.97 22.92 10.26
N HIS A 171 -8.19 22.92 9.19
CA HIS A 171 -7.91 24.13 8.43
C HIS A 171 -8.69 24.07 7.12
N ALA A 172 -9.86 24.72 7.11
CA ALA A 172 -10.63 24.95 5.90
C ALA A 172 -9.89 26.01 5.05
N CYS A 173 -9.11 25.58 4.07
CA CYS A 173 -8.61 26.47 3.04
C CYS A 173 -9.59 26.49 1.87
N GLY A 174 -10.33 27.60 1.76
CA GLY A 174 -11.16 27.89 0.59
C GLY A 174 -10.31 28.49 -0.53
N CYS A 175 -10.09 27.71 -1.59
CA CYS A 175 -9.85 28.25 -2.92
C CYS A 175 -10.38 27.27 -3.97
N GLY A 176 -11.30 27.75 -4.80
CA GLY A 176 -11.75 27.02 -5.98
C GLY A 176 -10.60 26.91 -6.96
N ALA A 177 -9.94 25.75 -6.99
CA ALA A 177 -9.09 25.34 -8.08
C ALA A 177 -9.93 24.50 -9.05
N VAL A 178 -10.04 25.02 -10.26
CA VAL A 178 -10.67 24.37 -11.39
C VAL A 178 -9.81 23.15 -11.77
N ASP A 179 -10.49 22.02 -11.94
CA ASP A 179 -10.02 20.68 -12.34
C ASP A 179 -8.77 20.66 -13.24
N THR A 180 -7.77 19.85 -12.86
CA THR A 180 -7.02 19.00 -13.82
C THR A 180 -6.32 17.83 -13.10
N GLY A 181 -7.04 16.71 -12.96
CA GLY A 181 -6.51 15.36 -12.79
C GLY A 181 -6.27 14.90 -11.35
N ASP A 182 -7.30 14.34 -10.72
CA ASP A 182 -7.15 13.48 -9.54
C ASP A 182 -6.26 12.26 -9.85
N PRO A 183 -5.49 11.75 -8.88
CA PRO A 183 -4.73 10.51 -9.04
C PRO A 183 -5.62 9.37 -9.53
N VAL A 184 -5.10 8.51 -10.40
CA VAL A 184 -5.85 7.39 -11.00
C VAL A 184 -5.32 6.07 -10.45
N LEU A 185 -6.22 5.26 -9.90
CA LEU A 185 -5.97 3.86 -9.57
C LEU A 185 -6.76 2.96 -10.53
N ASP A 186 -6.05 2.24 -11.40
CA ASP A 186 -6.64 1.22 -12.26
C ASP A 186 -6.55 -0.17 -11.61
N VAL A 187 -7.67 -0.63 -11.05
CA VAL A 187 -7.72 -1.91 -10.36
C VAL A 187 -7.95 -3.11 -11.29
N ARG A 188 -7.99 -2.87 -12.60
CA ARG A 188 -8.14 -3.95 -13.58
C ARG A 188 -6.91 -4.84 -13.64
N GLU A 189 -5.75 -4.27 -13.33
CA GLU A 189 -4.45 -4.95 -13.28
C GLU A 189 -4.18 -5.59 -11.91
N VAL A 190 -4.99 -5.26 -10.90
CA VAL A 190 -4.84 -5.77 -9.53
C VAL A 190 -5.60 -7.11 -9.38
N PRO A 191 -4.92 -8.17 -8.87
CA PRO A 191 -5.55 -9.46 -8.60
C PRO A 191 -6.77 -9.33 -7.69
N HIS A 192 -7.81 -10.13 -7.96
CA HIS A 192 -9.09 -10.02 -7.28
C HIS A 192 -9.00 -10.17 -5.75
N SER A 193 -8.16 -11.08 -5.25
CA SER A 193 -8.01 -11.37 -3.82
C SER A 193 -7.53 -10.19 -2.99
N ILE A 194 -6.70 -9.32 -3.56
CA ILE A 194 -6.11 -8.17 -2.85
C ILE A 194 -6.69 -6.82 -3.28
N ARG A 195 -7.57 -6.81 -4.29
CA ARG A 195 -8.10 -5.59 -4.91
C ARG A 195 -8.74 -4.63 -3.92
N HIS A 196 -9.58 -5.13 -3.02
CA HIS A 196 -10.26 -4.28 -2.04
C HIS A 196 -9.24 -3.60 -1.11
N ALA A 197 -8.26 -4.34 -0.62
CA ALA A 197 -7.22 -3.80 0.24
C ALA A 197 -6.39 -2.71 -0.47
N THR A 198 -6.03 -2.93 -1.74
CA THR A 198 -5.37 -1.91 -2.56
C THR A 198 -6.21 -0.63 -2.69
N VAL A 199 -7.51 -0.75 -2.93
CA VAL A 199 -8.40 0.44 -3.00
C VAL A 199 -8.51 1.13 -1.65
N PHE A 200 -8.60 0.38 -0.55
CA PHE A 200 -8.68 0.96 0.78
C PHE A 200 -7.41 1.76 1.11
N GLY A 201 -6.23 1.20 0.87
CA GLY A 201 -4.97 1.93 1.08
C GLY A 201 -4.90 3.20 0.24
N ALA A 202 -5.18 3.07 -1.06
CA ALA A 202 -5.18 4.20 -1.97
C ALA A 202 -6.16 5.31 -1.52
N PHE A 203 -7.36 4.96 -1.07
CA PHE A 203 -8.36 5.93 -0.60
C PHE A 203 -8.02 6.51 0.78
N ASP A 204 -7.46 5.72 1.69
CA ASP A 204 -7.02 6.20 3.00
C ASP A 204 -5.93 7.26 2.87
N ALA A 205 -5.04 7.11 1.89
CA ALA A 205 -3.99 8.07 1.57
C ALA A 205 -4.50 9.39 0.95
N VAL A 206 -5.74 9.43 0.45
CA VAL A 206 -6.35 10.68 -0.05
C VAL A 206 -6.57 11.65 1.12
N GLU A 207 -6.21 12.93 0.95
CA GLU A 207 -6.48 13.95 1.95
C GLU A 207 -7.95 14.42 1.90
N ALA A 208 -8.49 14.90 3.02
CA ALA A 208 -9.85 15.44 3.05
C ALA A 208 -10.02 16.57 2.02
N GLY A 209 -11.16 16.59 1.33
CA GLY A 209 -11.44 17.51 0.22
C GLY A 209 -10.83 17.12 -1.13
N HIS A 210 -9.94 16.11 -1.18
CA HIS A 210 -9.35 15.59 -2.40
C HIS A 210 -10.05 14.31 -2.85
N ALA A 211 -9.71 13.84 -4.06
CA ALA A 211 -10.35 12.69 -4.67
C ALA A 211 -9.35 11.76 -5.39
N LEU A 212 -9.78 10.53 -5.60
CA LEU A 212 -9.10 9.46 -6.34
C LEU A 212 -10.03 8.99 -7.46
N ILE A 213 -9.50 8.80 -8.66
CA ILE A 213 -10.24 8.13 -9.73
C ILE A 213 -9.99 6.63 -9.66
N LEU A 214 -11.04 5.87 -9.43
CA LEU A 214 -11.03 4.41 -9.51
C LEU A 214 -11.47 3.96 -10.91
N VAL A 215 -10.66 3.12 -11.57
CA VAL A 215 -11.02 2.44 -12.83
C VAL A 215 -11.21 0.95 -12.56
N ALA A 216 -12.39 0.41 -12.87
CA ALA A 216 -12.76 -0.97 -12.59
C ALA A 216 -13.39 -1.69 -13.80
N HIS A 217 -13.35 -3.02 -13.78
CA HIS A 217 -13.96 -3.90 -14.81
C HIS A 217 -15.50 -3.86 -14.82
N HIS A 218 -16.12 -3.52 -13.70
CA HIS A 218 -17.57 -3.50 -13.49
C HIS A 218 -17.94 -2.51 -12.38
N ASP A 219 -19.24 -2.23 -12.19
CA ASP A 219 -19.73 -1.37 -11.11
C ASP A 219 -19.37 -1.97 -9.73
N PRO A 220 -18.47 -1.35 -8.95
CA PRO A 220 -17.90 -1.97 -7.75
C PRO A 220 -18.78 -1.75 -6.51
N ILE A 221 -20.09 -1.99 -6.61
CA ILE A 221 -21.07 -1.69 -5.56
C ILE A 221 -20.67 -2.22 -4.17
N PRO A 222 -20.23 -3.50 -4.01
CA PRO A 222 -19.85 -4.01 -2.69
C PRO A 222 -18.64 -3.27 -2.10
N LEU A 223 -17.67 -2.91 -2.92
CA LEU A 223 -16.49 -2.13 -2.50
C LEU A 223 -16.88 -0.71 -2.07
N LEU A 224 -17.80 -0.07 -2.80
CA LEU A 224 -18.29 1.27 -2.46
C LEU A 224 -19.03 1.28 -1.12
N GLN A 225 -19.81 0.23 -0.82
CA GLN A 225 -20.46 0.06 0.48
C GLN A 225 -19.43 -0.11 1.60
N GLN A 226 -18.41 -0.95 1.40
CA GLN A 226 -17.35 -1.14 2.39
C GLN A 226 -16.55 0.15 2.64
N LEU A 227 -16.26 0.93 1.60
CA LEU A 227 -15.64 2.25 1.73
C LEU A 227 -16.52 3.19 2.56
N HIS A 228 -17.82 3.25 2.26
CA HIS A 228 -18.77 4.08 2.99
C HIS A 228 -18.79 3.74 4.49
N ASP A 229 -18.85 2.45 4.82
CA ASP A 229 -18.87 1.98 6.21
C ASP A 229 -17.54 2.30 6.92
N ARG A 230 -16.40 1.98 6.29
CA ARG A 230 -15.06 2.24 6.82
C ARG A 230 -14.82 3.73 7.10
N THR A 231 -15.37 4.61 6.26
CA THR A 231 -15.19 6.06 6.41
C THR A 231 -16.26 6.71 7.27
N GLY A 232 -17.20 5.94 7.86
CA GLY A 232 -18.34 6.48 8.58
C GLY A 232 -19.18 7.45 7.74
N GLY A 233 -19.35 7.13 6.45
CA GLY A 233 -20.08 7.94 5.47
C GLY A 233 -19.34 9.15 4.90
N ARG A 234 -18.09 9.40 5.28
CA ARG A 234 -17.25 10.52 4.76
C ARG A 234 -16.64 10.26 3.38
N ILE A 235 -17.47 9.82 2.44
CA ILE A 235 -17.10 9.59 1.04
C ILE A 235 -18.21 10.08 0.13
N ARG A 236 -17.84 10.75 -0.96
CA ARG A 236 -18.72 11.03 -2.11
C ARG A 236 -18.24 10.23 -3.31
N VAL A 237 -19.19 9.61 -4.01
CA VAL A 237 -18.93 8.79 -5.21
C VAL A 237 -19.62 9.42 -6.41
N ASP A 238 -18.83 9.88 -7.37
CA ASP A 238 -19.32 10.44 -8.63
C ASP A 238 -18.94 9.52 -9.78
N TYR A 239 -19.93 9.03 -10.53
CA TYR A 239 -19.69 8.17 -11.70
C TYR A 239 -19.32 9.04 -12.91
N GLN A 240 -18.08 8.94 -13.38
CA GLN A 240 -17.61 9.64 -14.58
C GLN A 240 -17.88 8.84 -15.86
N GLU A 241 -17.79 7.51 -15.78
CA GLU A 241 -18.08 6.59 -16.88
C GLU A 241 -18.78 5.33 -16.34
N ARG A 242 -19.77 4.84 -17.09
CA ARG A 242 -20.61 3.69 -16.72
C ARG A 242 -20.61 2.63 -17.82
N GLY A 243 -19.48 1.97 -18.07
CA GLY A 243 -19.36 0.77 -18.90
C GLY A 243 -19.88 0.89 -20.35
N PRO A 244 -19.85 -0.21 -21.10
CA PRO A 244 -19.35 -1.55 -20.74
C PRO A 244 -17.83 -1.71 -20.77
N GLU A 245 -17.07 -0.78 -21.36
CA GLU A 245 -15.62 -0.91 -21.55
C GLU A 245 -14.82 -0.67 -20.26
N ALA A 246 -15.22 0.33 -19.47
CA ALA A 246 -14.66 0.62 -18.16
C ALA A 246 -15.67 1.31 -17.24
N TRP A 247 -15.51 1.12 -15.94
CA TRP A 247 -16.20 1.91 -14.92
C TRP A 247 -15.21 2.88 -14.30
N ARG A 248 -15.46 4.18 -14.45
CA ARG A 248 -14.59 5.24 -13.93
C ARG A 248 -15.36 6.05 -12.90
N LEU A 249 -14.92 6.00 -11.65
CA LEU A 249 -15.58 6.65 -10.52
C LEU A 249 -14.62 7.62 -9.85
N ARG A 250 -15.07 8.83 -9.55
CA ARG A 250 -14.35 9.81 -8.72
C ARG A 250 -14.79 9.63 -7.27
N LEU A 251 -13.87 9.21 -6.42
CA LEU A 251 -14.07 8.97 -4.99
C LEU A 251 -13.50 10.15 -4.22
N THR A 252 -14.35 11.01 -3.65
CA THR A 252 -13.92 12.18 -2.87
C THR A 252 -13.99 11.90 -1.37
N LYS A 253 -12.93 12.21 -0.64
CA LYS A 253 -12.90 12.12 0.83
C LYS A 253 -13.48 13.40 1.44
N LEU A 254 -14.48 13.25 2.32
CA LEU A 254 -15.23 14.37 2.92
C LEU A 254 -14.68 14.80 4.27
#